data_AF-A0A0L0N7W5-F1
#
_entry.id   AF-A0A0L0N7W5-F1
#
_cell.length_a   1.000
_cell.length_b   1.000
_cell.length_c   1.000
_cell.angle_alpha   90.00
_cell.angle_beta   90.00
_cell.angle_gamma   90.00
#
_symmetry.space_group_name_H-M   'P 1'
#
loop_
_entity.id
_entity.type
_entity.pdbx_description
1 polymer ?
#
loop_
_entity_poly.entity_id
_entity_poly.type
_entity_poly.pdbx_seq_one_letter_code
_entity_poly.pdbx_strand_id
1 'polypeptide(L)'
;CALPTCSLARPFPLRSRGSAVAIHCPSHRNSCPTTLFPGRLSIPSHFACFMPTGYAQNSSQSRHHPENKSAMSVDKIVNEPTLVAVLQISDQARDQAHALLRLTDQARDGRPSAELQAEIAKQQKHLFTSISQLRGLHRTACISARETKTFTSEARQEVDRLHLQLQNLYYEQRHLQGEISACESYDHKYQQLPLIPVEDFLAQHADHANDNENELMIARIDHERAEREALEQQRQELLKRKQKLIADNKRRKDDLANLDQDLEKFIDAAKPIMELFEKAP
;
A
#
# COMPACT_ATOMS: atom_id res chain seq x y z
N CYS A 1 20.38 -45.99 -27.83
CA CYS A 1 18.92 -45.77 -27.92
C CYS A 1 18.66 -44.28 -27.94
N ALA A 2 17.95 -43.84 -28.97
CA ALA A 2 17.88 -42.47 -29.44
C ALA A 2 16.96 -41.57 -28.61
N LEU A 3 17.31 -40.28 -28.61
CA LEU A 3 16.42 -39.14 -28.38
C LEU A 3 15.19 -39.20 -29.30
N PRO A 4 14.17 -38.36 -29.03
CA PRO A 4 13.97 -37.31 -30.02
C PRO A 4 13.66 -35.92 -29.45
N THR A 5 14.32 -34.97 -30.09
CA THR A 5 13.98 -33.56 -30.31
C THR A 5 12.80 -33.39 -31.28
N CYS A 6 11.99 -32.33 -31.12
CA CYS A 6 11.33 -31.53 -32.18
C CYS A 6 10.44 -30.47 -31.48
N SER A 7 10.81 -29.19 -31.37
CA SER A 7 10.75 -28.11 -32.36
C SER A 7 9.39 -27.94 -33.07
N LEU A 8 8.70 -26.82 -32.82
CA LEU A 8 8.26 -25.85 -33.85
C LEU A 8 7.52 -24.66 -33.23
N ALA A 9 7.81 -23.49 -33.79
CA ALA A 9 7.34 -22.17 -33.39
C ALA A 9 6.26 -21.61 -34.34
N ARG A 10 5.58 -20.56 -33.85
CA ARG A 10 4.81 -19.49 -34.55
C ARG A 10 3.28 -19.72 -34.76
N PRO A 11 2.48 -18.68 -35.12
CA PRO A 11 2.06 -17.53 -34.29
C PRO A 11 0.55 -17.12 -34.45
N PHE A 12 -0.03 -16.34 -33.51
CA PHE A 12 -1.23 -15.44 -33.62
C PHE A 12 -2.58 -15.98 -34.20
N PRO A 13 -3.77 -15.56 -33.68
CA PRO A 13 -4.24 -14.18 -33.87
C PRO A 13 -5.07 -13.56 -32.72
N LEU A 14 -5.03 -12.23 -32.71
CA LEU A 14 -6.03 -11.36 -32.10
C LEU A 14 -7.43 -11.68 -32.64
N ARG A 15 -8.42 -11.88 -31.76
CA ARG A 15 -9.81 -11.55 -32.09
C ARG A 15 -10.61 -11.11 -30.88
N SER A 16 -11.15 -9.90 -31.03
CA SER A 16 -12.22 -9.29 -30.27
C SER A 16 -13.48 -10.16 -30.24
N ARG A 17 -14.15 -10.20 -29.09
CA ARG A 17 -15.60 -10.10 -28.94
C ARG A 17 -15.95 -10.10 -27.45
N GLY A 18 -16.63 -9.04 -27.02
CA GLY A 18 -17.22 -8.97 -25.69
C GLY A 18 -18.33 -10.00 -25.54
N SER A 19 -18.49 -10.49 -24.32
CA SER A 19 -19.78 -10.91 -23.82
C SER A 19 -19.75 -10.84 -22.30
N ALA A 20 -20.63 -10.03 -21.75
CA ALA A 20 -20.89 -9.93 -20.32
C ALA A 20 -21.34 -11.29 -19.79
N VAL A 21 -20.75 -11.73 -18.68
CA VAL A 21 -21.30 -12.80 -17.85
C VAL A 21 -21.37 -12.26 -16.43
N ALA A 22 -22.60 -11.95 -16.03
CA ALA A 22 -22.96 -11.64 -14.66
C ALA A 22 -22.86 -12.93 -13.83
N ILE A 23 -22.07 -12.90 -12.76
CA ILE A 23 -22.08 -13.94 -11.74
C ILE A 23 -22.80 -13.36 -10.51
N HIS A 24 -23.96 -13.96 -10.24
CA HIS A 24 -24.77 -13.78 -9.05
C HIS A 24 -23.99 -14.15 -7.79
N CYS A 25 -23.89 -13.24 -6.83
CA CYS A 25 -23.57 -13.55 -5.43
C CYS A 25 -24.88 -13.89 -4.68
N PRO A 26 -24.95 -14.99 -3.91
CA PRO A 26 -26.11 -15.30 -3.10
C PRO A 26 -26.15 -14.43 -1.85
N SER A 27 -27.36 -13.96 -1.57
CA SER A 27 -27.77 -13.12 -0.47
C SER A 27 -28.05 -13.95 0.78
N HIS A 28 -27.49 -13.54 1.92
CA HIS A 28 -28.09 -13.79 3.22
C HIS A 28 -28.09 -12.51 4.07
N ARG A 29 -29.33 -12.02 4.27
CA ARG A 29 -29.88 -11.11 5.29
C ARG A 29 -29.36 -11.43 6.70
N ASN A 30 -29.27 -10.56 7.70
CA ASN A 30 -29.82 -9.24 8.02
C ASN A 30 -29.06 -8.74 9.26
N SER A 31 -28.75 -7.44 9.36
CA SER A 31 -29.04 -6.57 10.53
C SER A 31 -28.11 -5.34 10.55
N CYS A 32 -28.59 -4.22 10.02
CA CYS A 32 -28.09 -2.88 10.34
C CYS A 32 -28.92 -2.29 11.48
N PRO A 33 -28.32 -1.51 12.38
CA PRO A 33 -28.97 -0.33 12.92
C PRO A 33 -28.28 0.92 12.39
N THR A 34 -29.05 1.68 11.64
CA THR A 34 -28.75 3.05 11.21
C THR A 34 -28.73 3.97 12.43
N THR A 35 -27.62 4.65 12.69
CA THR A 35 -27.61 5.89 13.49
C THR A 35 -26.75 6.96 12.82
N LEU A 36 -27.36 8.13 12.67
CA LEU A 36 -26.81 9.38 12.17
C LEU A 36 -25.74 9.95 13.11
N PHE A 37 -24.66 10.53 12.57
CA PHE A 37 -24.39 11.98 12.50
C PHE A 37 -22.98 12.23 11.90
N PRO A 38 -22.70 13.41 11.30
CA PRO A 38 -21.58 13.67 10.41
C PRO A 38 -20.37 14.23 11.16
N GLY A 39 -19.19 13.66 10.89
CA GLY A 39 -17.90 14.17 11.37
C GLY A 39 -17.06 14.71 10.22
N ARG A 40 -17.06 16.05 10.05
CA ARG A 40 -16.00 16.76 9.33
C ARG A 40 -14.69 16.54 10.10
N LEU A 41 -13.69 15.95 9.46
CA LEU A 41 -12.31 16.00 9.92
C LEU A 41 -11.53 16.97 9.02
N SER A 42 -11.22 18.12 9.63
CA SER A 42 -10.23 19.09 9.15
C SER A 42 -8.86 18.44 9.03
N ILE A 43 -8.17 18.70 7.92
CA ILE A 43 -6.71 18.59 7.82
C ILE A 43 -6.21 20.01 7.49
N PRO A 44 -5.15 20.51 8.17
CA PRO A 44 -4.75 21.91 8.10
C PRO A 44 -3.98 22.22 6.82
N SER A 45 -4.42 23.24 6.09
CA SER A 45 -3.74 23.87 4.98
C SER A 45 -2.89 25.06 5.46
N HIS A 46 -1.64 24.81 5.81
CA HIS A 46 -0.62 25.86 5.88
C HIS A 46 0.41 25.64 4.78
N PHE A 47 0.17 26.22 3.61
CA PHE A 47 1.21 26.72 2.70
C PHE A 47 0.55 27.77 1.80
N ALA A 48 0.54 29.01 2.27
CA ALA A 48 0.09 30.17 1.51
C ALA A 48 1.19 30.53 0.49
N CYS A 49 0.99 30.16 -0.77
CA CYS A 49 1.72 30.75 -1.89
C CYS A 49 1.13 32.13 -2.18
N PHE A 50 1.93 33.15 -1.94
CA PHE A 50 1.71 34.54 -2.32
C PHE A 50 1.79 34.68 -3.85
N MET A 51 0.72 35.17 -4.48
CA MET A 51 0.71 35.71 -5.85
C MET A 51 -0.05 37.04 -5.82
N PRO A 52 0.51 38.16 -6.30
CA PRO A 52 -0.23 39.41 -6.39
C PRO A 52 -0.77 39.60 -7.82
N THR A 53 -2.09 39.59 -7.97
CA THR A 53 -2.77 40.16 -9.14
C THR A 53 -3.64 41.33 -8.66
N GLY A 54 -3.08 42.53 -8.74
CA GLY A 54 -3.79 43.79 -8.53
C GLY A 54 -3.81 44.59 -9.83
N TYR A 55 -4.90 44.48 -10.59
CA TYR A 55 -5.24 45.41 -11.67
C TYR A 55 -5.93 46.62 -11.04
N ALA A 56 -5.28 47.78 -11.05
CA ALA A 56 -5.87 49.05 -10.66
C ALA A 56 -5.94 49.98 -11.87
N GLN A 57 -7.17 50.35 -12.26
CA GLN A 57 -7.44 51.47 -13.15
C GLN A 57 -7.34 52.77 -12.34
N ASN A 58 -6.56 53.76 -12.81
CA ASN A 58 -7.10 55.07 -13.17
C ASN A 58 -6.03 56.08 -13.60
N SER A 59 -6.54 57.07 -14.34
CA SER A 59 -6.07 58.46 -14.45
C SER A 59 -4.82 58.75 -15.29
N SER A 60 -5.12 59.21 -16.50
CA SER A 60 -4.45 60.28 -17.23
C SER A 60 -3.90 61.41 -16.36
N GLN A 61 -2.59 61.71 -16.44
CA GLN A 61 -2.08 63.08 -16.66
C GLN A 61 -0.55 63.13 -16.86
N SER A 62 -0.19 63.92 -17.87
CA SER A 62 0.99 64.78 -18.02
C SER A 62 2.38 64.20 -18.26
N ARG A 63 3.01 64.81 -19.28
CA ARG A 63 4.36 64.62 -19.81
C ARG A 63 5.41 64.95 -18.76
N HIS A 64 6.48 64.17 -18.71
CA HIS A 64 7.87 64.66 -18.71
C HIS A 64 8.79 63.53 -19.19
N HIS A 65 9.56 63.79 -20.24
CA HIS A 65 10.69 62.98 -20.67
C HIS A 65 11.81 63.05 -19.62
N PRO A 66 12.38 61.90 -19.24
CA PRO A 66 13.82 61.82 -19.06
C PRO A 66 14.36 60.74 -20.01
N GLU A 67 14.98 61.19 -21.10
CA GLU A 67 15.84 60.32 -21.89
C GLU A 67 17.06 59.90 -21.03
N ASN A 68 17.40 58.62 -21.15
CA ASN A 68 18.78 58.11 -21.07
C ASN A 68 19.45 57.91 -19.68
N LYS A 69 18.75 57.33 -18.70
CA LYS A 69 19.40 56.76 -17.47
C LYS A 69 19.14 55.27 -17.20
N SER A 70 18.19 54.63 -17.89
CA SER A 70 17.80 53.23 -17.62
C SER A 70 18.48 52.19 -18.52
N ALA A 71 19.22 52.59 -19.56
CA ALA A 71 19.86 51.65 -20.48
C ALA A 71 21.10 50.98 -19.83
N MET A 72 21.93 51.77 -19.14
CA MET A 72 23.20 51.31 -18.52
C MET A 72 23.04 50.35 -17.31
N SER A 73 21.82 50.11 -16.82
CA SER A 73 21.57 49.20 -15.68
C SER A 73 21.22 47.77 -16.11
N VAL A 74 20.70 47.58 -17.33
CA VAL A 74 20.27 46.26 -17.83
C VAL A 74 21.48 45.40 -18.22
N ASP A 75 22.55 46.03 -18.72
CA ASP A 75 23.79 45.36 -19.14
C ASP A 75 24.52 44.61 -18.01
N LYS A 76 24.19 44.92 -16.74
CA LYS A 76 24.80 44.27 -15.56
C LYS A 76 23.97 43.12 -15.00
N ILE A 77 22.73 42.93 -15.47
CA ILE A 77 21.80 41.94 -14.93
C ILE A 77 21.79 40.67 -15.79
N VAL A 78 22.07 40.80 -17.09
CA VAL A 78 22.00 39.71 -18.06
C VAL A 78 23.39 39.13 -18.27
N ASN A 79 23.65 37.95 -17.70
CA ASN A 79 24.95 37.26 -17.79
C ASN A 79 24.99 36.19 -18.89
N GLU A 80 23.85 35.84 -19.48
CA GLU A 80 23.75 34.75 -20.45
C GLU A 80 24.24 35.24 -21.82
N PRO A 81 25.22 34.56 -22.45
CA PRO A 81 25.94 35.07 -23.63
C PRO A 81 25.04 35.30 -24.85
N THR A 82 23.99 34.50 -25.05
CA THR A 82 23.06 34.67 -26.17
C THR A 82 22.17 35.89 -25.97
N LEU A 83 21.71 36.12 -24.73
CA LEU A 83 20.92 37.30 -24.37
C LEU A 83 21.76 38.59 -24.42
N VAL A 84 23.02 38.54 -24.01
CA VAL A 84 23.96 39.66 -24.17
C VAL A 84 24.16 40.00 -25.64
N ALA A 85 24.35 38.99 -26.51
CA ALA A 85 24.47 39.22 -27.95
C ALA A 85 23.21 39.84 -28.57
N VAL A 86 22.01 39.40 -28.13
CA VAL A 86 20.73 40.00 -28.55
C VAL A 86 20.64 41.48 -28.14
N LEU A 87 21.02 41.81 -26.90
CA LEU A 87 21.01 43.19 -26.41
C LEU A 87 21.97 44.08 -27.22
N GLN A 88 23.20 43.63 -27.42
CA GLN A 88 24.21 44.36 -28.19
C GLN A 88 23.77 44.62 -29.64
N ILE A 89 23.24 43.61 -30.33
CA ILE A 89 22.77 43.75 -31.70
C ILE A 89 21.51 44.62 -31.78
N SER A 90 20.65 44.58 -30.76
CA SER A 90 19.47 45.44 -30.68
C SER A 90 19.85 46.91 -30.49
N ASP A 91 20.81 47.20 -29.62
CA ASP A 91 21.35 48.55 -29.43
C ASP A 91 22.04 49.05 -30.71
N GLN A 92 22.86 48.20 -31.34
CA GLN A 92 23.49 48.53 -32.62
C GLN A 92 22.45 48.82 -33.72
N ALA A 93 21.39 48.02 -33.82
CA ALA A 93 20.32 48.25 -34.79
C ALA A 93 19.55 49.54 -34.49
N ARG A 94 19.31 49.86 -33.21
CA ARG A 94 18.69 51.13 -32.79
C ARG A 94 19.56 52.32 -33.20
N ASP A 95 20.85 52.26 -32.92
CA ASP A 95 21.78 53.35 -33.21
C ASP A 95 21.92 53.57 -34.73
N GLN A 96 21.97 52.48 -35.52
CA GLN A 96 21.93 52.51 -36.98
C GLN A 96 20.61 53.10 -37.52
N ALA A 97 19.47 52.78 -36.91
CA ALA A 97 18.17 53.34 -37.29
C ALA A 97 18.12 54.85 -37.00
N HIS A 98 18.62 55.30 -35.85
CA HIS A 98 18.73 56.73 -35.53
C HIS A 98 19.67 57.47 -36.49
N ALA A 99 20.80 56.87 -36.86
CA ALA A 99 21.70 57.45 -37.85
C ALA A 99 21.04 57.56 -39.23
N LEU A 100 20.30 56.54 -39.67
CA LEU A 100 19.56 56.56 -40.92
C LEU A 100 18.47 57.64 -40.94
N LEU A 101 17.73 57.81 -39.84
CA LEU A 101 16.73 58.88 -39.71
C LEU A 101 17.36 60.26 -39.85
N ARG A 102 18.48 60.52 -39.15
CA ARG A 102 19.22 61.79 -39.26
C ARG A 102 19.67 62.11 -40.68
N LEU A 103 20.20 61.11 -41.41
CA LEU A 103 20.62 61.28 -42.80
C LEU A 103 19.43 61.52 -43.74
N THR A 104 18.29 60.89 -43.45
CA THR A 104 17.05 61.07 -44.23
C THR A 104 16.46 62.47 -44.01
N ASP A 105 16.50 62.98 -42.78
CA ASP A 105 16.06 64.35 -42.47
C ASP A 105 16.94 65.39 -43.18
N GLN A 106 18.26 65.22 -43.17
CA GLN A 106 19.19 66.08 -43.93
C GLN A 106 18.95 66.05 -45.44
N ALA A 107 18.57 64.88 -45.99
CA ALA A 107 18.22 64.74 -47.41
C ALA A 107 16.86 65.39 -47.75
N ARG A 108 15.99 65.60 -46.75
CA ARG A 108 14.70 66.27 -46.90
C ARG A 108 14.84 67.80 -46.90
N ASP A 109 15.77 68.32 -46.10
CA ASP A 109 15.99 69.76 -45.94
C ASP A 109 16.95 70.36 -46.99
N GLY A 110 17.71 69.53 -47.72
CA GLY A 110 18.68 69.93 -48.76
C GLY A 110 18.43 69.33 -50.15
N ARG A 111 19.23 69.74 -51.15
CA ARG A 111 19.22 69.10 -52.49
C ARG A 111 19.94 67.74 -52.37
N PRO A 112 19.33 66.61 -52.77
CA PRO A 112 19.92 65.29 -52.56
C PRO A 112 21.21 65.14 -53.39
N SER A 113 22.36 65.20 -52.72
CA SER A 113 23.66 64.89 -53.32
C SER A 113 23.79 63.37 -53.54
N ALA A 114 24.46 62.95 -54.62
CA ALA A 114 24.73 61.55 -54.91
C ALA A 114 25.52 60.86 -53.77
N GLU A 115 26.38 61.61 -53.08
CA GLU A 115 27.14 61.14 -51.91
C GLU A 115 26.22 60.85 -50.70
N LEU A 116 25.22 61.71 -50.47
CA LEU A 116 24.25 61.54 -49.38
C LEU A 116 23.35 60.31 -49.64
N GLN A 117 22.96 60.09 -50.89
CA GLN A 117 22.20 58.89 -51.29
C GLN A 117 23.02 57.60 -51.10
N ALA A 118 24.32 57.64 -51.39
CA ALA A 118 25.21 56.51 -51.17
C ALA A 118 25.37 56.16 -49.67
N GLU A 119 25.50 57.16 -48.80
CA GLU A 119 25.60 56.94 -47.35
C GLU A 119 24.27 56.42 -46.75
N ILE A 120 23.12 56.92 -47.22
CA ILE A 120 21.80 56.38 -46.86
C ILE A 120 21.70 54.89 -47.24
N ALA A 121 22.07 54.53 -48.47
CA ALA A 121 22.02 53.14 -48.92
C ALA A 121 22.96 52.23 -48.12
N LYS A 122 24.11 52.75 -47.69
CA LYS A 122 25.06 52.03 -46.81
C LYS A 122 24.48 51.81 -45.41
N GLN A 123 23.91 52.84 -44.78
CA GLN A 123 23.27 52.70 -43.46
C GLN A 123 22.05 51.77 -43.51
N GLN A 124 21.28 51.79 -44.60
CA GLN A 124 20.19 50.83 -44.82
C GLN A 124 20.72 49.38 -44.84
N LYS A 125 21.81 49.10 -45.56
CA LYS A 125 22.42 47.76 -45.59
C LYS A 125 22.90 47.30 -44.21
N HIS A 126 23.52 48.20 -43.43
CA HIS A 126 23.92 47.90 -42.06
C HIS A 126 22.72 47.55 -41.17
N LEU A 127 21.67 48.37 -41.20
CA LEU A 127 20.44 48.12 -40.45
C LEU A 127 19.78 46.79 -40.83
N PHE A 128 19.64 46.50 -42.13
CA PHE A 128 19.06 45.22 -42.59
C PHE A 128 19.87 44.00 -42.13
N THR A 129 21.19 44.14 -42.05
CA THR A 129 22.07 43.07 -41.55
C THR A 129 21.82 42.82 -40.06
N SER A 130 21.82 43.87 -39.24
CA SER A 130 21.56 43.78 -37.79
C SER A 130 20.16 43.22 -37.49
N ILE A 131 19.13 43.66 -38.22
CA ILE A 131 17.77 43.12 -38.09
C ILE A 131 17.71 41.64 -38.47
N SER A 132 18.43 41.21 -39.50
CA SER A 132 18.46 39.80 -39.92
C SER A 132 19.12 38.92 -38.84
N GLN A 133 20.20 39.41 -38.23
CA GLN A 133 20.85 38.74 -37.10
C GLN A 133 19.91 38.65 -35.88
N LEU A 134 19.22 39.75 -35.54
CA LEU A 134 18.26 39.79 -34.43
C LEU A 134 17.11 38.78 -34.62
N ARG A 135 16.58 38.66 -35.85
CA ARG A 135 15.55 37.67 -36.18
C ARG A 135 16.08 36.23 -36.05
N GLY A 136 17.35 36.01 -36.39
CA GLY A 136 18.03 34.73 -36.17
C GLY A 136 18.09 34.37 -34.68
N LEU A 137 18.62 35.29 -33.87
CA LEU A 137 18.75 35.08 -32.42
C LEU A 137 17.39 34.88 -31.72
N HIS A 138 16.36 35.63 -32.12
CA HIS A 138 15.00 35.45 -31.61
C HIS A 138 14.46 34.03 -31.91
N ARG A 139 14.71 33.50 -33.12
CA ARG A 139 14.31 32.13 -33.47
C ARG A 139 15.05 31.12 -32.61
N THR A 140 16.36 31.28 -32.43
CA THR A 140 17.17 30.40 -31.57
C THR A 140 16.67 30.40 -30.13
N ALA A 141 16.37 31.57 -29.56
CA ALA A 141 15.82 31.69 -28.21
C ALA A 141 14.44 31.02 -28.08
N CYS A 142 13.58 31.13 -29.10
CA CYS A 142 12.29 30.44 -29.12
C CYS A 142 12.45 28.91 -29.18
N ILE A 143 13.46 28.42 -29.91
CA ILE A 143 13.75 26.98 -30.01
C ILE A 143 14.30 26.46 -28.68
N SER A 144 15.31 27.13 -28.09
CA SER A 144 15.91 26.71 -26.81
C SER A 144 14.89 26.72 -25.66
N ALA A 145 13.98 27.69 -25.62
CA ALA A 145 12.90 27.72 -24.65
C ALA A 145 11.93 26.53 -24.81
N ARG A 146 11.64 26.11 -26.04
CA ARG A 146 10.81 24.93 -26.31
C ARG A 146 11.54 23.64 -25.92
N GLU A 147 12.82 23.51 -26.26
CA GLU A 147 13.66 22.37 -25.89
C GLU A 147 13.77 22.22 -24.36
N THR A 148 13.94 23.33 -23.66
CA THR A 148 13.97 23.33 -22.19
C THR A 148 12.62 22.87 -21.62
N LYS A 149 11.50 23.31 -22.23
CA LYS A 149 10.15 22.88 -21.82
C LYS A 149 9.92 21.40 -22.09
N THR A 150 10.38 20.86 -23.21
CA THR A 150 10.25 19.42 -23.50
C THR A 150 11.11 18.61 -22.55
N PHE A 151 12.38 18.98 -22.35
CA PHE A 151 13.29 18.29 -21.44
C PHE A 151 12.75 18.26 -20.00
N THR A 152 12.27 19.39 -19.49
CA THR A 152 11.69 19.47 -18.14
C THR A 152 10.39 18.67 -18.02
N SER A 153 9.57 18.63 -19.08
CA SER A 153 8.37 17.79 -19.12
C SER A 153 8.69 16.31 -19.12
N GLU A 154 9.69 15.87 -19.88
CA GLU A 154 10.14 14.47 -19.93
C GLU A 154 10.72 14.03 -18.58
N ALA A 155 11.60 14.84 -17.99
CA ALA A 155 12.14 14.58 -16.67
C ALA A 155 11.04 14.48 -15.61
N ARG A 156 10.02 15.35 -15.67
CA ARG A 156 8.86 15.27 -14.79
C ARG A 156 8.06 13.98 -14.98
N GLN A 157 7.78 13.59 -16.22
CA GLN A 157 7.05 12.35 -16.52
C GLN A 157 7.79 11.12 -15.99
N GLU A 158 9.13 11.12 -16.09
CA GLU A 158 9.94 10.04 -15.55
C GLU A 158 9.87 9.97 -14.02
N VAL A 159 9.92 11.12 -13.34
CA VAL A 159 9.71 11.18 -11.88
C VAL A 159 8.33 10.65 -11.50
N ASP A 160 7.28 11.04 -12.23
CA ASP A 160 5.91 10.57 -11.98
C ASP A 160 5.80 9.05 -12.18
N ARG A 161 6.45 8.50 -13.22
CA ARG A 161 6.52 7.05 -13.48
C ARG A 161 7.21 6.30 -12.34
N LEU A 162 8.37 6.79 -11.90
CA LEU A 162 9.12 6.19 -10.79
C LEU A 162 8.35 6.29 -9.47
N HIS A 163 7.64 7.38 -9.24
CA HIS A 163 6.80 7.54 -8.06
C HIS A 163 5.68 6.50 -8.00
N LEU A 164 5.02 6.21 -9.13
CA LEU A 164 4.03 5.14 -9.21
C LEU A 164 4.63 3.76 -8.95
N GLN A 165 5.83 3.48 -9.47
CA GLN A 165 6.53 2.22 -9.21
C GLN A 165 6.87 2.07 -7.71
N LEU A 166 7.33 3.15 -7.08
CA LEU A 166 7.60 3.17 -5.64
C LEU A 166 6.33 2.91 -4.82
N GLN A 167 5.18 3.50 -5.21
CA GLN A 167 3.91 3.24 -4.54
C GLN A 167 3.52 1.76 -4.64
N ASN A 168 3.66 1.14 -5.81
CA ASN A 168 3.39 -0.29 -5.97
C ASN A 168 4.24 -1.15 -5.02
N LEU A 169 5.53 -0.85 -4.88
CA LEU A 169 6.42 -1.54 -3.95
C LEU A 169 6.01 -1.35 -2.49
N TYR A 170 5.57 -0.16 -2.10
CA TYR A 170 5.04 0.07 -0.75
C TYR A 170 3.78 -0.74 -0.46
N TYR A 171 2.89 -0.87 -1.46
CA TYR A 171 1.71 -1.73 -1.33
C TYR A 171 2.10 -3.20 -1.15
N GLU A 172 3.02 -3.70 -1.96
CA GLU A 172 3.53 -5.08 -1.87
C GLU A 172 4.19 -5.33 -0.51
N GLN A 173 5.08 -4.42 -0.07
CA GLN A 173 5.72 -4.50 1.24
C GLN A 173 4.68 -4.59 2.37
N ARG A 174 3.69 -3.70 2.38
CA ARG A 174 2.64 -3.68 3.41
C ARG A 174 1.79 -4.94 3.38
N HIS A 175 1.49 -5.46 2.19
CA HIS A 175 0.76 -6.71 2.03
C HIS A 175 1.53 -7.88 2.62
N LEU A 176 2.79 -8.05 2.24
CA LEU A 176 3.67 -9.11 2.76
C LEU A 176 3.88 -8.99 4.27
N GLN A 177 4.07 -7.78 4.80
CA GLN A 177 4.14 -7.56 6.25
C GLN A 177 2.86 -8.01 6.96
N GLY A 178 1.70 -7.73 6.37
CA GLY A 178 0.42 -8.20 6.88
C GLY A 178 0.30 -9.73 6.89
N GLU A 179 0.75 -10.39 5.82
CA GLU A 179 0.76 -11.86 5.74
C GLU A 179 1.74 -12.48 6.76
N ILE A 180 2.94 -11.93 6.90
CA ILE A 180 3.92 -12.35 7.91
C ILE A 180 3.31 -12.21 9.32
N SER A 181 2.71 -11.05 9.61
CA SER A 181 2.09 -10.81 10.92
C SER A 181 0.95 -11.80 11.19
N ALA A 182 0.15 -12.13 10.17
CA ALA A 182 -0.90 -13.14 10.27
C ALA A 182 -0.33 -14.54 10.56
N CYS A 183 0.76 -14.93 9.88
CA CYS A 183 1.45 -16.18 10.12
C CYS A 183 2.09 -16.25 11.51
N GLU A 184 2.72 -15.16 11.97
CA GLU A 184 3.33 -15.07 13.31
C GLU A 184 2.30 -15.06 14.43
N SER A 185 1.13 -14.45 14.20
CA SER A 185 0.02 -14.43 15.17
C SER A 185 -0.78 -15.73 15.22
N TYR A 186 -0.40 -16.75 14.45
CA TYR A 186 -1.12 -18.01 14.42
C TYR A 186 -1.05 -18.70 15.79
N ASP A 187 -2.21 -18.86 16.43
CA ASP A 187 -2.32 -19.51 17.73
C ASP A 187 -2.12 -21.02 17.60
N HIS A 188 -0.94 -21.47 18.04
CA HIS A 188 -0.59 -22.87 18.06
C HIS A 188 -1.21 -23.57 19.27
N LYS A 189 -2.26 -24.37 19.04
CA LYS A 189 -2.99 -25.11 20.10
C LYS A 189 -2.10 -25.90 21.06
N TYR A 190 -0.96 -26.43 20.60
CA TYR A 190 -0.05 -27.20 21.44
C TYR A 190 0.58 -26.37 22.57
N GLN A 191 0.69 -25.04 22.42
CA GLN A 191 1.22 -24.15 23.46
C GLN A 191 0.26 -23.99 24.65
N GLN A 192 -1.03 -24.29 24.46
CA GLN A 192 -2.04 -24.24 25.51
C GLN A 192 -2.14 -25.56 26.29
N LEU A 193 -1.42 -26.62 25.88
CA LEU A 193 -1.44 -27.89 26.59
C LEU A 193 -0.67 -27.76 27.92
N PRO A 194 -1.23 -28.24 29.05
CA PRO A 194 -0.51 -28.29 30.31
C PRO A 194 0.48 -29.46 30.25
N LEU A 195 1.68 -29.18 29.72
CA LEU A 195 2.79 -30.13 29.63
C LEU A 195 3.60 -30.11 30.92
N ILE A 196 4.18 -31.26 31.28
CA ILE A 196 5.17 -31.38 32.35
C ILE A 196 6.36 -30.44 32.04
N PRO A 197 6.93 -29.73 33.04
CA PRO A 197 8.13 -28.91 32.85
C PRO A 197 9.28 -29.69 32.22
N VAL A 198 10.14 -28.98 31.47
CA VAL A 198 11.25 -29.62 30.73
C VAL A 198 12.19 -30.39 31.65
N GLU A 199 12.50 -29.84 32.83
CA GLU A 199 13.43 -30.49 33.76
C GLU A 199 12.87 -31.80 34.32
N ASP A 200 11.59 -31.82 34.68
CA ASP A 200 10.90 -33.01 35.19
C ASP A 200 10.77 -34.08 34.09
N PHE A 201 10.58 -33.66 32.83
CA PHE A 201 10.54 -34.57 31.69
C PHE A 201 11.92 -35.20 31.43
N LEU A 202 12.99 -34.39 31.40
CA LEU A 202 14.35 -34.89 31.17
C LEU A 202 14.85 -35.77 32.32
N ALA A 203 14.38 -35.54 33.55
CA ALA A 203 14.67 -36.43 34.68
C ALA A 203 14.09 -37.84 34.49
N GLN A 204 12.94 -37.95 33.81
CA GLN A 204 12.27 -39.23 33.53
C GLN A 204 12.75 -39.84 32.20
N HIS A 205 13.12 -38.99 31.24
CA HIS A 205 13.53 -39.37 29.89
C HIS A 205 14.86 -38.74 29.52
N ALA A 206 15.94 -39.23 30.13
CA ALA A 206 17.30 -38.74 29.91
C ALA A 206 17.78 -38.92 28.45
N ASP A 207 17.16 -39.84 27.70
CA ASP A 207 17.49 -40.12 26.30
C ASP A 207 17.27 -38.91 25.37
N HIS A 208 16.35 -38.00 25.74
CA HIS A 208 16.00 -36.80 24.96
C HIS A 208 16.81 -35.56 25.35
N ALA A 209 17.86 -35.68 26.18
CA ALA A 209 18.63 -34.55 26.68
C ALA A 209 19.45 -33.81 25.59
N ASN A 210 19.77 -34.50 24.49
CA ASN A 210 20.53 -33.93 23.36
C ASN A 210 19.66 -33.57 22.15
N ASP A 211 18.34 -33.72 22.27
CA ASP A 211 17.42 -33.46 21.16
C ASP A 211 17.24 -31.97 20.90
N ASN A 212 16.92 -31.60 19.66
CA ASN A 212 16.59 -30.22 19.34
C ASN A 212 15.27 -29.80 20.02
N GLU A 213 15.07 -28.50 20.27
CA GLU A 213 13.88 -27.99 20.98
C GLU A 213 12.56 -28.50 20.41
N ASN A 214 12.45 -28.57 19.08
CA ASN A 214 11.25 -29.10 18.41
C ASN A 214 11.07 -30.62 18.63
N GLU A 215 12.16 -31.39 18.56
CA GLU A 215 12.14 -32.85 18.79
C GLU A 215 11.77 -33.15 20.25
N LEU A 216 12.36 -32.41 21.19
CA LEU A 216 12.02 -32.47 22.61
C LEU A 216 10.55 -32.09 22.87
N MET A 217 10.02 -31.07 22.16
CA MET A 217 8.62 -30.67 22.29
C MET A 217 7.66 -31.76 21.78
N ILE A 218 7.98 -32.41 20.66
CA ILE A 218 7.19 -33.53 20.12
C ILE A 218 7.20 -34.70 21.12
N ALA A 219 8.38 -35.08 21.62
CA ALA A 219 8.51 -36.17 22.60
C ALA A 219 7.69 -35.89 23.89
N ARG A 220 7.71 -34.64 24.37
CA ARG A 220 6.90 -34.21 25.53
C ARG A 220 5.40 -34.31 25.27
N ILE A 221 4.93 -33.91 24.09
CA ILE A 221 3.52 -34.01 23.71
C ILE A 221 3.09 -35.47 23.61
N ASP A 222 3.93 -36.33 23.03
CA ASP A 222 3.65 -37.77 22.90
C ASP A 222 3.59 -38.47 24.26
N HIS A 223 4.46 -38.09 25.20
CA HIS A 223 4.42 -38.58 26.58
C HIS A 223 3.09 -38.21 27.27
N GLU A 224 2.72 -36.93 27.27
CA GLU A 224 1.45 -36.46 27.87
C GLU A 224 0.24 -37.17 27.24
N ARG A 225 0.29 -37.39 25.92
CA ARG A 225 -0.75 -38.15 25.22
C ARG A 225 -0.83 -39.58 25.74
N ALA A 226 0.29 -40.28 25.86
CA ALA A 226 0.34 -41.65 26.35
C ALA A 226 -0.17 -41.76 27.80
N GLU A 227 0.21 -40.81 28.67
CA GLU A 227 -0.27 -40.75 30.05
C GLU A 227 -1.79 -40.55 30.12
N ARG A 228 -2.34 -39.62 29.32
CA ARG A 228 -3.80 -39.39 29.28
C ARG A 228 -4.56 -40.60 28.76
N GLU A 229 -4.04 -41.28 27.74
CA GLU A 229 -4.64 -42.51 27.23
C GLU A 229 -4.63 -43.62 28.29
N ALA A 230 -3.53 -43.79 29.03
CA ALA A 230 -3.45 -44.75 30.13
C ALA A 230 -4.43 -44.42 31.26
N LEU A 231 -4.54 -43.14 31.67
CA LEU A 231 -5.47 -42.70 32.71
C LEU A 231 -6.93 -42.91 32.30
N GLU A 232 -7.29 -42.65 31.04
CA GLU A 232 -8.65 -42.88 30.55
C GLU A 232 -8.97 -44.38 30.47
N GLN A 233 -8.01 -45.23 30.09
CA GLN A 233 -8.18 -46.68 30.14
C GLN A 233 -8.43 -47.17 31.58
N GLN A 234 -7.61 -46.74 32.54
CA GLN A 234 -7.81 -47.08 33.95
C GLN A 234 -9.16 -46.59 34.47
N ARG A 235 -9.56 -45.37 34.11
CA ARG A 235 -10.88 -44.84 34.45
C ARG A 235 -12.00 -45.72 33.90
N GLN A 236 -11.91 -46.17 32.65
CA GLN A 236 -12.91 -47.05 32.04
C GLN A 236 -12.97 -48.43 32.73
N GLU A 237 -11.83 -49.00 33.09
CA GLU A 237 -11.76 -50.26 33.83
C GLU A 237 -12.39 -50.14 35.23
N LEU A 238 -12.06 -49.07 35.96
CA LEU A 238 -12.65 -48.79 37.27
C LEU A 238 -14.16 -48.55 37.18
N LEU A 239 -14.62 -47.85 36.14
CA LEU A 239 -16.05 -47.66 35.87
C LEU A 239 -16.77 -48.99 35.63
N LYS A 240 -16.20 -49.89 34.82
CA LYS A 240 -16.74 -51.24 34.60
C LYS A 240 -16.79 -52.04 35.90
N ARG A 241 -15.71 -51.99 36.71
CA ARG A 241 -15.66 -52.68 38.01
C ARG A 241 -16.71 -52.12 38.98
N LYS A 242 -16.88 -50.80 39.02
CA LYS A 242 -17.92 -50.13 39.82
C LYS A 242 -19.32 -50.59 39.40
N GLN A 243 -19.62 -50.61 38.10
CA GLN A 243 -20.91 -51.08 37.59
C GLN A 243 -21.18 -52.55 37.95
N LYS A 244 -20.16 -53.41 37.82
CA LYS A 244 -20.25 -54.82 38.24
C LYS A 244 -20.59 -54.94 39.73
N LEU A 245 -19.88 -54.22 40.60
CA LEU A 245 -20.14 -54.25 42.04
C LEU A 245 -21.54 -53.70 42.39
N ILE A 246 -22.03 -52.68 41.68
CA ILE A 246 -23.39 -52.16 41.86
C ILE A 246 -24.42 -53.23 41.50
N ALA A 247 -24.24 -53.93 40.37
CA ALA A 247 -25.13 -55.01 39.95
C ALA A 247 -25.10 -56.19 40.95
N ASP A 248 -23.91 -56.59 41.41
CA ASP A 248 -23.75 -57.66 42.41
C ASP A 248 -24.41 -57.29 43.74
N ASN A 249 -24.25 -56.04 44.21
CA ASN A 249 -24.92 -55.57 45.42
C ASN A 249 -26.44 -55.52 45.26
N LYS A 250 -26.94 -55.09 44.09
CA LYS A 250 -28.39 -55.10 43.80
C LYS A 250 -28.93 -56.52 43.84
N ARG A 251 -28.26 -57.47 43.17
CA ARG A 251 -28.63 -58.89 43.20
C ARG A 251 -28.67 -59.44 44.62
N ARG A 252 -27.64 -59.19 45.43
CA ARG A 252 -27.62 -59.63 46.84
C ARG A 252 -28.74 -59.01 47.69
N LYS A 253 -29.10 -57.75 47.43
CA LYS A 253 -30.25 -57.10 48.09
C LYS A 253 -31.56 -57.76 47.69
N ASP A 254 -31.74 -58.05 46.41
CA ASP A 254 -32.93 -58.74 45.90
C ASP A 254 -33.01 -60.18 46.48
N ASP A 255 -31.89 -60.89 46.56
CA ASP A 255 -31.80 -62.23 47.17
C ASP A 255 -32.14 -62.20 48.67
N LEU A 256 -31.65 -61.21 49.41
CA LEU A 256 -32.00 -61.01 50.84
C LEU A 256 -33.49 -60.68 51.01
N ALA A 257 -34.04 -59.81 50.17
CA ALA A 257 -35.47 -59.47 50.21
C ALA A 257 -36.36 -60.70 49.92
N ASN A 258 -35.92 -61.60 49.04
CA ASN A 258 -36.62 -62.86 48.78
C ASN A 258 -36.54 -63.81 49.99
N LEU A 259 -35.37 -63.92 50.63
CA LEU A 259 -35.21 -64.72 51.84
C LEU A 259 -36.08 -64.20 52.99
N ASP A 260 -36.15 -62.88 53.18
CA ASP A 260 -37.02 -62.26 54.18
C ASP A 260 -38.50 -62.64 53.94
N GLN A 261 -38.97 -62.61 52.68
CA GLN A 261 -40.32 -63.06 52.34
C GLN A 261 -40.55 -64.54 52.61
N ASP A 262 -39.57 -65.41 52.33
CA ASP A 262 -39.70 -66.84 52.57
C ASP A 262 -39.67 -67.18 54.07
N LEU A 263 -38.91 -66.43 54.88
CA LEU A 263 -38.95 -66.52 56.34
C LEU A 263 -40.31 -66.08 56.89
N GLU A 264 -40.88 -64.99 56.37
CA GLU A 264 -42.22 -64.53 56.76
C GLU A 264 -43.28 -65.61 56.48
N LYS A 265 -43.24 -66.22 55.29
CA LYS A 265 -44.11 -67.37 54.94
C LYS A 265 -43.87 -68.58 55.85
N PHE A 266 -42.63 -68.89 56.18
CA PHE A 266 -42.29 -70.00 57.07
C PHE A 266 -42.85 -69.77 58.48
N ILE A 267 -42.67 -68.56 59.02
CA ILE A 267 -43.23 -68.16 60.32
C ILE A 267 -44.76 -68.29 60.27
N ASP A 268 -45.41 -67.78 59.22
CA ASP A 268 -46.86 -67.89 59.05
C ASP A 268 -47.35 -69.34 58.96
N ALA A 269 -46.62 -70.21 58.27
CA ALA A 269 -46.93 -71.64 58.18
C ALA A 269 -46.68 -72.39 59.50
N ALA A 270 -45.74 -71.92 60.34
CA ALA A 270 -45.42 -72.52 61.64
C ALA A 270 -46.36 -72.05 62.77
N LYS A 271 -46.99 -70.87 62.66
CA LYS A 271 -47.95 -70.33 63.65
C LYS A 271 -49.02 -71.33 64.10
N PRO A 272 -49.71 -72.08 63.21
CA PRO A 272 -50.72 -73.05 63.63
C PRO A 272 -50.17 -74.19 64.50
N ILE A 273 -48.93 -74.61 64.24
CA ILE A 273 -48.25 -75.65 65.02
C ILE A 273 -47.88 -75.10 66.40
N MET A 274 -47.37 -73.86 66.48
CA MET A 274 -47.08 -73.19 67.74
C MET A 274 -48.35 -73.01 68.59
N GLU A 275 -49.46 -72.57 68.00
CA GLU A 275 -50.74 -72.44 68.68
C GLU A 275 -51.29 -73.77 69.22
N LEU A 276 -50.97 -74.90 68.56
CA LEU A 276 -51.31 -76.23 69.06
C LEU A 276 -50.47 -76.63 70.28
N PHE A 277 -49.17 -76.31 70.28
CA PHE A 277 -48.29 -76.57 71.42
C PHE A 277 -48.59 -75.65 72.62
N GLU A 278 -49.04 -74.41 72.41
CA GLU A 278 -49.47 -73.51 73.49
C GLU A 278 -50.83 -73.90 74.11
N LYS A 279 -51.67 -74.64 73.38
CA LYS A 279 -52.97 -75.15 73.84
C LYS A 279 -52.90 -76.57 74.45
N ALA A 280 -51.74 -77.22 74.42
CA ALA A 280 -51.50 -78.47 75.11
C ALA A 280 -51.04 -78.18 76.56
N PRO A 281 -51.68 -78.73 77.61
CA PRO A 281 -51.28 -78.55 79.01
C PRO A 281 -49.94 -79.22 79.35
#